data_AF-A0A7S1NCL8-F1
#
_entry.id   AF-A0A7S1NCL8-F1
#
_cell.length_a   1.000
_cell.length_b   1.000
_cell.length_c   1.000
_cell.angle_alpha   90.00
_cell.angle_beta   90.00
_cell.angle_gamma   90.00
#
_symmetry.space_group_name_H-M   'P 1'
#
loop_
_entity.id
_entity.type
_entity.pdbx_description
1 polymer ?
#
loop_
_entity_poly.entity_id
_entity_poly.type
_entity_poly.pdbx_seq_one_letter_code
_entity_poly.pdbx_strand_id
1 'polypeptide(L)'
;IHTRYEFQGGLELVMMMLDTYAFTQSKEFLQDHLLPMARPVLQFYAQHFPRRDPEGRMVMTQTQALETWLCLQLSDCTTNPLPETAALRVIIPALLTIPEGLAEPDAKAWRALLSLVPTVPHKGGALAGAAKHPKLSQNQENVDLYAAHPYRLVTSTEPASKDLLQQALKSYEARPFPCNRGWRQDVMAAALLGKTHAAVQQVLQRARTPPPKGWRFVGFMPAF
;
A
#
# COMPACT_ATOMS: atom_id res chain seq x y z
N ILE A 1 -11.67 -14.65 11.14
CA ILE A 1 -12.80 -13.94 10.49
C ILE A 1 -12.42 -12.52 10.01
N HIS A 2 -11.28 -11.95 10.41
CA HIS A 2 -10.92 -10.55 10.09
C HIS A 2 -10.23 -10.30 8.74
N THR A 3 -9.87 -11.34 7.97
CA THR A 3 -9.05 -11.21 6.75
C THR A 3 -9.71 -11.77 5.49
N ARG A 4 -10.98 -12.18 5.56
CA ARG A 4 -11.65 -12.85 4.42
C ARG A 4 -11.67 -12.01 3.14
N TYR A 5 -11.80 -10.70 3.29
CA TYR A 5 -11.92 -9.73 2.20
C TYR A 5 -10.69 -8.82 2.11
N GLU A 6 -9.60 -9.20 2.78
CA GLU A 6 -8.29 -8.56 2.75
C GLU A 6 -7.48 -9.18 1.62
N PHE A 7 -7.31 -8.46 0.52
CA PHE A 7 -6.61 -8.97 -0.66
C PHE A 7 -5.18 -8.42 -0.80
N GLN A 8 -4.79 -7.52 0.10
CA GLN A 8 -3.55 -6.75 0.02
C GLN A 8 -2.27 -7.58 0.21
N GLY A 9 -2.29 -8.64 1.01
CA GLY A 9 -1.07 -9.33 1.43
C GLY A 9 -0.22 -9.87 0.26
N GLY A 10 -0.86 -10.33 -0.81
CA GLY A 10 -0.14 -10.75 -2.03
C GLY A 10 0.59 -9.58 -2.72
N LEU A 11 -0.03 -8.40 -2.73
CA LEU A 11 0.56 -7.19 -3.32
C LEU A 11 1.73 -6.68 -2.47
N GLU A 12 1.65 -6.74 -1.14
CA GLU A 12 2.77 -6.36 -0.26
C GLU A 12 4.00 -7.23 -0.47
N LEU A 13 3.80 -8.55 -0.58
CA LEU A 13 4.87 -9.49 -0.89
C LEU A 13 5.52 -9.18 -2.24
N VAL A 14 4.72 -8.94 -3.28
CA VAL A 14 5.24 -8.56 -4.61
C VAL A 14 6.01 -7.24 -4.54
N MET A 15 5.54 -6.24 -3.77
CA MET A 15 6.25 -4.98 -3.57
C MET A 15 7.63 -5.18 -2.93
N MET A 16 7.72 -6.01 -1.88
CA MET A 16 8.99 -6.33 -1.23
C MET A 16 9.93 -7.14 -2.15
N MET A 17 9.38 -8.03 -2.97
CA MET A 17 10.17 -8.76 -3.97
C MET A 17 10.68 -7.83 -5.08
N LEU A 18 9.89 -6.84 -5.49
CA LEU A 18 10.33 -5.80 -6.42
C LEU A 18 11.49 -4.98 -5.83
N ASP A 19 11.43 -4.60 -4.55
CA ASP A 19 12.54 -3.92 -3.88
C ASP A 19 13.80 -4.79 -3.85
N THR A 20 13.63 -6.09 -3.57
CA THR A 20 14.73 -7.05 -3.55
C THR A 20 15.37 -7.18 -4.93
N TYR A 21 14.55 -7.30 -5.98
CA TYR A 21 15.05 -7.34 -7.36
C TYR A 21 15.71 -6.02 -7.77
N ALA A 22 15.13 -4.87 -7.41
CA ALA A 22 15.71 -3.57 -7.71
C ALA A 22 17.12 -3.43 -7.13
N PHE A 23 17.34 -3.93 -5.91
CA PHE A 23 18.62 -3.89 -5.23
C PHE A 23 19.63 -4.92 -5.77
N THR A 24 19.19 -6.13 -6.09
CA THR A 24 20.09 -7.24 -6.44
C THR A 24 20.28 -7.45 -7.94
N GLN A 25 19.29 -7.08 -8.75
CA GLN A 25 19.19 -7.40 -10.18
C GLN A 25 19.37 -8.90 -10.50
N SER A 26 19.10 -9.79 -9.53
CA SER A 26 19.27 -11.24 -9.72
C SER A 26 18.18 -11.79 -10.65
N LYS A 27 18.64 -12.41 -11.75
CA LYS A 27 17.75 -13.06 -12.72
C LYS A 27 17.11 -14.32 -12.13
N GLU A 28 17.85 -15.04 -11.29
CA GLU A 28 17.38 -16.22 -10.57
C GLU A 28 16.23 -15.83 -9.64
N PHE A 29 16.42 -14.79 -8.81
CA PHE A 29 15.36 -14.31 -7.92
C PHE A 29 14.13 -13.83 -8.70
N LEU A 30 14.34 -13.15 -9.83
CA LEU A 30 13.26 -12.72 -10.70
C LEU A 30 12.43 -13.92 -11.21
N GLN A 31 13.10 -14.94 -11.74
CA GLN A 31 12.47 -16.08 -12.40
C GLN A 31 11.86 -17.07 -11.42
N ASP A 32 12.51 -17.31 -10.28
CA ASP A 32 12.14 -18.37 -9.34
C ASP A 32 11.24 -17.86 -8.20
N HIS A 33 11.18 -16.55 -7.96
CA HIS A 33 10.42 -15.97 -6.86
C HIS A 33 9.48 -14.84 -7.28
N LEU A 34 10.00 -13.74 -7.84
CA LEU A 34 9.19 -12.56 -8.11
C LEU A 34 8.10 -12.81 -9.16
N LEU A 35 8.45 -13.36 -10.34
CA LEU A 35 7.44 -13.62 -11.38
C LEU A 35 6.44 -14.73 -10.97
N PRO A 36 6.86 -15.85 -10.36
CA PRO A 36 5.94 -16.85 -9.82
C PRO A 36 4.95 -16.30 -8.79
N MET A 37 5.33 -15.29 -8.00
CA MET A 37 4.42 -14.61 -7.07
C MET A 37 3.53 -13.57 -7.78
N ALA A 38 4.11 -12.72 -8.62
CA ALA A 38 3.39 -11.61 -9.25
C ALA A 38 2.28 -12.08 -10.20
N ARG A 39 2.52 -13.14 -10.97
CA ARG A 39 1.56 -13.68 -11.95
C ARG A 39 0.20 -14.06 -11.33
N PRO A 40 0.12 -14.98 -10.35
CA PRO A 40 -1.15 -15.35 -9.76
C PRO A 40 -1.81 -14.21 -8.98
N VAL A 41 -1.03 -13.34 -8.32
CA VAL A 41 -1.56 -12.15 -7.63
C VAL A 41 -2.25 -11.22 -8.62
N LEU A 42 -1.60 -10.86 -9.72
CA LEU A 42 -2.19 -9.98 -10.72
C LEU A 42 -3.33 -10.64 -11.49
N GLN A 43 -3.24 -11.96 -11.75
CA GLN A 43 -4.32 -12.73 -12.34
C GLN A 43 -5.58 -12.71 -11.47
N PHE A 44 -5.43 -12.82 -10.14
CA PHE A 44 -6.56 -12.67 -9.22
C PHE A 44 -7.28 -11.34 -9.44
N TYR A 45 -6.58 -10.21 -9.44
CA TYR A 45 -7.21 -8.90 -9.65
C TYR A 45 -7.86 -8.76 -11.04
N ALA A 46 -7.26 -9.37 -12.07
CA ALA A 46 -7.82 -9.35 -13.42
C ALA A 46 -9.16 -10.10 -13.54
N GLN A 47 -9.36 -11.14 -12.73
CA GLN A 47 -10.50 -12.06 -12.85
C GLN A 47 -11.54 -11.89 -11.74
N HIS A 48 -11.15 -11.46 -10.55
CA HIS A 48 -12.00 -11.47 -9.37
C HIS A 48 -13.05 -10.36 -9.37
N PHE A 49 -12.76 -9.22 -10.00
CA PHE A 49 -13.65 -8.06 -10.05
C PHE A 49 -14.19 -7.83 -11.47
N PRO A 50 -15.31 -8.47 -11.85
CA PRO A 50 -15.83 -8.38 -13.22
C PRO A 50 -16.57 -7.06 -13.52
N ARG A 51 -17.02 -6.34 -12.49
CA ARG A 51 -17.76 -5.08 -12.68
C ARG A 51 -16.87 -3.96 -13.19
N ARG A 52 -17.47 -3.06 -13.98
CA ARG A 52 -16.82 -1.86 -14.53
C ARG A 52 -17.61 -0.60 -14.14
N ASP A 53 -16.90 0.50 -13.91
CA ASP A 53 -17.48 1.84 -13.78
C ASP A 53 -17.78 2.44 -15.17
N PRO A 54 -18.46 3.61 -15.26
CA PRO A 54 -18.76 4.25 -16.54
C PRO A 54 -17.51 4.56 -17.40
N GLU A 55 -16.35 4.73 -16.76
CA GLU A 55 -15.06 4.96 -17.41
C GLU A 55 -14.35 3.66 -17.82
N GLY A 56 -14.97 2.50 -17.59
CA GLY A 56 -14.45 1.18 -17.97
C GLY A 56 -13.41 0.60 -17.01
N ARG A 57 -13.24 1.16 -15.81
CA ARG A 57 -12.30 0.67 -14.79
C ARG A 57 -12.98 -0.35 -13.89
N MET A 58 -12.20 -1.30 -13.35
CA MET A 58 -12.72 -2.31 -12.45
C MET A 58 -13.33 -1.67 -11.20
N VAL A 59 -14.37 -2.30 -10.66
CA VAL A 59 -14.93 -1.91 -9.36
C VAL A 59 -14.61 -3.01 -8.35
N MET A 60 -13.61 -2.76 -7.50
CA MET A 60 -13.21 -3.66 -6.42
C MET A 60 -14.22 -3.56 -5.28
N THR A 61 -15.20 -4.46 -5.24
CA THR A 61 -16.26 -4.49 -4.22
C THR A 61 -16.16 -5.71 -3.33
N GLN A 62 -16.86 -5.70 -2.19
CA GLN A 62 -16.72 -6.77 -1.18
C GLN A 62 -15.25 -6.91 -0.75
N THR A 63 -14.59 -5.76 -0.59
CA THR A 63 -13.24 -5.65 -0.07
C THR A 63 -13.30 -5.05 1.32
N GLN A 64 -12.20 -5.10 2.03
CA GLN A 64 -11.94 -4.23 3.18
C GLN A 64 -10.76 -3.31 2.86
N ALA A 65 -10.55 -2.28 3.69
CA ALA A 65 -9.30 -1.52 3.65
C ALA A 65 -8.59 -1.71 4.98
N LEU A 66 -7.59 -2.60 4.96
CA LEU A 66 -6.91 -3.07 6.16
C LEU A 66 -7.93 -3.60 7.19
N GLU A 67 -7.51 -3.64 8.45
CA GLU A 67 -8.41 -3.94 9.57
C GLU A 67 -9.25 -2.72 9.98
N THR A 68 -9.10 -1.58 9.30
CA THR A 68 -9.81 -0.34 9.63
C THR A 68 -11.25 -0.36 9.13
N TRP A 69 -11.49 -0.78 7.89
CA TRP A 69 -12.83 -0.82 7.29
C TRP A 69 -13.17 -2.20 6.76
N LEU A 70 -13.57 -3.07 7.69
CA LEU A 70 -13.92 -4.47 7.45
C LEU A 70 -15.26 -4.63 6.70
N CYS A 71 -15.31 -5.61 5.80
CA CYS A 71 -16.54 -6.07 5.14
C CYS A 71 -17.29 -7.05 6.06
N LEU A 72 -17.95 -6.53 7.10
CA LEU A 72 -18.73 -7.33 8.06
C LEU A 72 -20.13 -7.68 7.55
N GLN A 73 -20.70 -6.83 6.71
CA GLN A 73 -22.00 -7.05 6.05
C GLN A 73 -21.84 -6.76 4.56
N LEU A 74 -22.27 -7.69 3.69
CA LEU A 74 -22.06 -7.57 2.23
C LEU A 74 -22.71 -6.32 1.61
N SER A 75 -23.71 -5.74 2.27
CA SER A 75 -24.36 -4.47 1.88
C SER A 75 -23.52 -3.23 2.17
N ASP A 76 -22.57 -3.32 3.11
CA ASP A 76 -21.72 -2.23 3.55
C ASP A 76 -20.26 -2.69 3.61
N CYS A 77 -19.66 -2.86 2.42
CA CYS A 77 -18.25 -3.20 2.28
C CYS A 77 -17.50 -2.09 1.57
N THR A 78 -16.19 -2.08 1.80
CA THR A 78 -15.29 -1.14 1.14
C THR A 78 -15.30 -1.38 -0.37
N THR A 79 -15.23 -0.28 -1.11
CA THR A 79 -15.14 -0.26 -2.57
C THR A 79 -13.95 0.57 -3.01
N ASN A 80 -13.15 0.03 -3.92
CA ASN A 80 -11.90 0.61 -4.42
C ASN A 80 -11.02 1.14 -3.26
N PRO A 81 -10.56 0.25 -2.38
CA PRO A 81 -9.62 0.61 -1.32
C PRO A 81 -8.33 1.20 -1.91
N LEU A 82 -7.83 2.25 -1.26
CA LEU A 82 -6.63 2.97 -1.69
C LEU A 82 -5.40 2.05 -1.71
N PRO A 83 -5.14 1.19 -0.72
CA PRO A 83 -3.95 0.37 -0.71
C PRO A 83 -3.82 -0.52 -1.97
N GLU A 84 -4.85 -1.27 -2.34
CA GLU A 84 -4.85 -2.11 -3.55
C GLU A 84 -4.74 -1.25 -4.82
N THR A 85 -5.45 -0.12 -4.86
CA THR A 85 -5.37 0.82 -5.99
C THR A 85 -3.94 1.34 -6.17
N ALA A 86 -3.29 1.73 -5.07
CA ALA A 86 -1.93 2.24 -5.08
C ALA A 86 -0.93 1.16 -5.47
N ALA A 87 -1.06 -0.03 -4.87
CA ALA A 87 -0.21 -1.17 -5.15
C ALA A 87 -0.24 -1.56 -6.63
N LEU A 88 -1.43 -1.74 -7.23
CA LEU A 88 -1.56 -2.09 -8.65
C LEU A 88 -0.97 -1.02 -9.56
N ARG A 89 -1.12 0.26 -9.19
CA ARG A 89 -0.54 1.40 -9.93
C ARG A 89 0.97 1.53 -9.80
N VAL A 90 1.60 0.84 -8.87
CA VAL A 90 3.06 0.83 -8.69
C VAL A 90 3.68 -0.46 -9.21
N ILE A 91 3.13 -1.60 -8.79
CA ILE A 91 3.64 -2.95 -9.10
C ILE A 91 3.60 -3.20 -10.60
N ILE A 92 2.48 -2.91 -11.26
CA ILE A 92 2.33 -3.23 -12.69
C ILE A 92 3.32 -2.42 -13.54
N PRO A 93 3.43 -1.09 -13.40
CA PRO A 93 4.47 -0.34 -14.10
C PRO A 93 5.88 -0.83 -13.80
N ALA A 94 6.22 -1.14 -12.53
CA ALA A 94 7.53 -1.64 -12.17
C ALA A 94 7.86 -2.96 -12.89
N LEU A 95 6.93 -3.91 -12.91
CA LEU A 95 7.08 -5.17 -13.64
C LEU A 95 7.23 -4.96 -15.16
N LEU A 96 6.55 -3.96 -15.73
CA LEU A 96 6.66 -3.60 -17.15
C LEU A 96 7.99 -2.93 -17.52
N THR A 97 8.80 -2.50 -16.54
CA THR A 97 10.17 -1.99 -16.79
C THR A 97 11.23 -3.08 -16.82
N ILE A 98 10.87 -4.31 -16.44
CA ILE A 98 11.79 -5.46 -16.50
C ILE A 98 12.15 -5.72 -17.97
N PRO A 99 13.44 -5.92 -18.31
CA PRO A 99 13.89 -6.06 -19.69
C PRO A 99 13.10 -7.10 -20.51
N GLU A 100 12.93 -6.79 -21.80
CA GLU A 100 12.30 -7.67 -22.78
C GLU A 100 12.99 -9.04 -22.81
N GLY A 101 12.21 -10.12 -22.99
CA GLY A 101 12.63 -11.51 -22.85
C GLY A 101 12.50 -12.12 -21.44
N LEU A 102 12.42 -11.32 -20.36
CA LEU A 102 12.27 -11.85 -18.98
C LEU A 102 10.83 -11.82 -18.46
N ALA A 103 10.06 -10.79 -18.83
CA ALA A 103 8.65 -10.62 -18.43
C ALA A 103 7.68 -10.44 -19.63
N GLU A 104 8.19 -10.61 -20.84
CA GLU A 104 7.49 -10.33 -22.10
C GLU A 104 6.16 -11.08 -22.28
N PRO A 105 6.03 -12.38 -21.91
CA PRO A 105 4.76 -13.10 -22.07
C PRO A 105 3.59 -12.46 -21.32
N ASP A 106 3.87 -11.78 -20.21
CA ASP A 106 2.86 -11.23 -19.30
C ASP A 106 2.53 -9.75 -19.60
N ALA A 107 3.41 -9.04 -20.31
CA ALA A 107 3.33 -7.59 -20.50
C ALA A 107 1.99 -7.13 -21.10
N LYS A 108 1.44 -7.89 -22.05
CA LYS A 108 0.12 -7.58 -22.64
C LYS A 108 -1.00 -7.68 -21.60
N ALA A 109 -1.02 -8.74 -20.82
CA ALA A 109 -2.03 -8.95 -19.77
C ALA A 109 -1.91 -7.90 -18.67
N TRP A 110 -0.69 -7.54 -18.29
CA TRP A 110 -0.43 -6.51 -17.28
C TRP A 110 -0.84 -5.11 -17.74
N ARG A 111 -0.56 -4.72 -18.99
CA ARG A 111 -1.06 -3.44 -19.54
C ARG A 111 -2.59 -3.41 -19.59
N ALA A 112 -3.21 -4.53 -19.96
CA ALA A 112 -4.67 -4.65 -19.94
C ALA A 112 -5.24 -4.57 -18.51
N LEU A 113 -4.57 -5.15 -17.52
CA LEU A 113 -4.97 -4.99 -16.11
C LEU A 113 -4.80 -3.55 -15.65
N LEU A 114 -3.66 -2.90 -15.97
CA LEU A 114 -3.37 -1.53 -15.57
C LEU A 114 -4.42 -0.53 -16.07
N SER A 115 -4.93 -0.70 -17.30
CA SER A 115 -5.98 0.16 -17.83
C SER A 115 -7.31 0.02 -17.09
N LEU A 116 -7.53 -1.10 -16.40
CA LEU A 116 -8.69 -1.35 -15.57
C LEU A 116 -8.53 -0.85 -14.13
N VAL A 117 -7.32 -0.52 -13.66
CA VAL A 117 -7.12 -0.14 -12.26
C VAL A 117 -7.86 1.18 -11.96
N PRO A 118 -8.66 1.27 -10.88
CA PRO A 118 -9.32 2.50 -10.46
C PRO A 118 -8.36 3.68 -10.33
N THR A 119 -8.86 4.91 -10.42
CA THR A 119 -8.08 6.05 -9.91
C THR A 119 -7.94 5.97 -8.41
N VAL A 120 -6.84 6.53 -7.90
CA VAL A 120 -6.61 6.66 -6.47
C VAL A 120 -7.77 7.43 -5.83
N PRO A 121 -8.42 6.91 -4.78
CA PRO A 121 -9.53 7.59 -4.14
C PRO A 121 -9.08 8.91 -3.51
N HIS A 122 -9.89 9.94 -3.65
CA HIS A 122 -9.63 11.27 -3.10
C HIS A 122 -10.95 11.92 -2.63
N LYS A 123 -10.87 12.82 -1.67
CA LYS A 123 -12.01 13.59 -1.14
C LYS A 123 -11.55 14.95 -0.64
N GLY A 124 -12.22 16.01 -1.10
CA GLY A 124 -11.94 17.38 -0.64
C GLY A 124 -10.48 17.81 -0.85
N GLY A 125 -9.83 17.33 -1.92
CA GLY A 125 -8.42 17.64 -2.24
C GLY A 125 -7.38 16.91 -1.38
N ALA A 126 -7.77 15.90 -0.60
CA ALA A 126 -6.88 14.94 0.06
C ALA A 126 -7.10 13.54 -0.54
N LEU A 127 -6.16 12.62 -0.34
CA LEU A 127 -6.40 11.21 -0.60
C LEU A 127 -7.45 10.66 0.38
N ALA A 128 -8.19 9.66 -0.06
CA ALA A 128 -9.15 8.94 0.76
C ALA A 128 -8.76 7.46 0.82
N GLY A 129 -8.97 6.79 1.95
CA GLY A 129 -8.56 5.40 2.08
C GLY A 129 -9.37 4.42 1.22
N ALA A 130 -10.51 4.84 0.67
CA ALA A 130 -11.33 4.08 -0.28
C ALA A 130 -12.31 5.01 -1.01
N ALA A 131 -12.88 4.55 -2.14
CA ALA A 131 -13.96 5.30 -2.80
C ALA A 131 -15.26 5.27 -2.00
N LYS A 132 -15.57 4.12 -1.38
CA LYS A 132 -16.64 3.96 -0.39
C LYS A 132 -16.12 3.05 0.72
N HIS A 133 -16.46 3.34 1.96
CA HIS A 133 -16.17 2.49 3.11
C HIS A 133 -17.32 2.55 4.14
N PRO A 134 -17.45 1.52 5.00
CA PRO A 134 -18.32 1.55 6.17
C PRO A 134 -18.11 2.78 7.04
N LYS A 135 -19.18 3.25 7.70
CA LYS A 135 -19.11 4.40 8.61
C LYS A 135 -18.26 4.11 9.86
N LEU A 136 -18.33 2.88 10.37
CA LEU A 136 -17.65 2.46 11.58
C LEU A 136 -16.27 1.90 11.25
N SER A 137 -15.25 2.55 11.79
CA SER A 137 -13.87 2.04 11.82
C SER A 137 -13.74 0.97 12.90
N GLN A 138 -13.09 -0.14 12.56
CA GLN A 138 -12.83 -1.28 13.46
C GLN A 138 -11.40 -1.27 14.02
N ASN A 139 -10.49 -0.54 13.35
CA ASN A 139 -9.12 -0.30 13.76
C ASN A 139 -8.71 1.13 13.42
N GLN A 140 -7.62 1.61 14.00
CA GLN A 140 -7.16 2.97 13.86
C GLN A 140 -6.00 3.07 12.87
N GLU A 141 -6.15 2.72 11.60
CA GLU A 141 -5.09 2.92 10.59
C GLU A 141 -5.39 4.11 9.69
N ASN A 142 -4.33 4.83 9.31
CA ASN A 142 -4.43 5.90 8.32
C ASN A 142 -4.31 5.27 6.93
N VAL A 143 -5.38 4.62 6.48
CA VAL A 143 -5.46 3.85 5.22
C VAL A 143 -5.00 4.69 4.02
N ASP A 144 -5.32 5.97 4.00
CA ASP A 144 -4.93 6.91 2.94
C ASP A 144 -3.42 7.12 2.82
N LEU A 145 -2.66 6.89 3.89
CA LEU A 145 -1.20 6.99 3.90
C LEU A 145 -0.50 5.78 3.29
N TYR A 146 -1.24 4.73 2.93
CA TYR A 146 -0.68 3.59 2.17
C TYR A 146 -0.23 3.99 0.76
N ALA A 147 -0.68 5.15 0.27
CA ALA A 147 -0.14 5.76 -0.95
C ALA A 147 1.35 6.12 -0.82
N ALA A 148 1.80 6.50 0.39
CA ALA A 148 3.20 6.78 0.68
C ALA A 148 3.91 5.50 1.15
N HIS A 149 3.52 4.94 2.29
CA HIS A 149 4.12 3.70 2.82
C HIS A 149 3.05 2.63 3.01
N PRO A 150 3.18 1.42 2.42
CA PRO A 150 4.41 0.87 1.85
C PRO A 150 4.60 1.13 0.35
N TYR A 151 3.57 1.54 -0.39
CA TYR A 151 3.59 1.41 -1.85
C TYR A 151 4.41 2.45 -2.60
N ARG A 152 4.78 3.57 -1.97
CA ARG A 152 5.58 4.64 -2.60
C ARG A 152 4.99 5.13 -3.93
N LEU A 153 3.67 5.07 -4.06
CA LEU A 153 2.96 5.70 -5.17
C LEU A 153 3.22 7.21 -5.19
N VAL A 154 3.43 7.79 -4.01
CA VAL A 154 3.80 9.19 -3.84
C VAL A 154 4.93 9.33 -2.82
N THR A 155 5.99 10.01 -3.22
CA THR A 155 7.10 10.42 -2.36
C THR A 155 7.52 11.85 -2.72
N SER A 156 8.37 12.45 -1.91
CA SER A 156 8.93 13.79 -2.14
C SER A 156 10.09 13.81 -3.14
N THR A 157 10.65 12.64 -3.47
CA THR A 157 11.86 12.50 -4.30
C THR A 157 11.58 11.90 -5.67
N GLU A 158 10.56 11.05 -5.79
CA GLU A 158 10.14 10.46 -7.06
C GLU A 158 9.21 11.42 -7.81
N PRO A 159 9.11 11.32 -9.15
CA PRO A 159 8.23 12.15 -9.96
C PRO A 159 6.76 11.77 -9.76
N ALA A 160 6.20 12.06 -8.59
CA ALA A 160 4.77 12.19 -8.40
C ALA A 160 4.28 13.46 -9.12
N SER A 161 3.03 13.48 -9.59
CA SER A 161 2.44 14.76 -10.00
C SER A 161 2.42 15.68 -8.79
N LYS A 162 2.70 16.98 -9.00
CA LYS A 162 2.66 17.99 -7.93
C LYS A 162 1.33 17.94 -7.16
N ASP A 163 0.24 17.67 -7.88
CA ASP A 163 -1.09 17.53 -7.31
C ASP A 163 -1.23 16.31 -6.39
N LEU A 164 -0.68 15.15 -6.77
CA LEU A 164 -0.73 13.95 -5.94
C LEU A 164 0.07 14.12 -4.65
N LEU A 165 1.25 14.76 -4.73
CA LEU A 165 2.04 15.09 -3.55
C LEU A 165 1.30 16.05 -2.61
N GLN A 166 0.64 17.07 -3.15
CA GLN A 166 -0.17 17.99 -2.34
C GLN A 166 -1.36 17.27 -1.67
N GLN A 167 -2.05 16.38 -2.39
CA GLN A 167 -3.13 15.58 -1.82
C GLN A 167 -2.64 14.68 -0.69
N ALA A 168 -1.48 14.02 -0.87
CA ALA A 168 -0.88 13.15 0.14
C ALA A 168 -0.40 13.93 1.38
N LEU A 169 0.17 15.12 1.19
CA LEU A 169 0.53 16.02 2.28
C LEU A 169 -0.71 16.48 3.07
N LYS A 170 -1.81 16.80 2.36
CA LYS A 170 -3.08 17.16 3.00
C LYS A 170 -3.67 15.99 3.80
N SER A 171 -3.65 14.78 3.23
CA SER A 171 -4.01 13.54 3.91
C SER A 171 -3.18 13.33 5.18
N TYR A 172 -1.87 13.50 5.11
CA TYR A 172 -1.01 13.38 6.28
C TYR A 172 -1.40 14.35 7.39
N GLU A 173 -1.65 15.63 7.09
CA GLU A 173 -2.07 16.59 8.13
C GLU A 173 -3.47 16.32 8.69
N ALA A 174 -4.39 15.85 7.84
CA ALA A 174 -5.79 15.61 8.21
C ALA A 174 -6.08 14.19 8.73
N ARG A 175 -5.05 13.34 8.84
CA ARG A 175 -5.21 11.92 9.14
C ARG A 175 -5.97 11.71 10.47
N PRO A 176 -6.94 10.79 10.51
CA PRO A 176 -7.83 10.64 11.66
C PRO A 176 -7.14 10.06 12.89
N PHE A 177 -6.07 9.29 12.69
CA PHE A 177 -5.40 8.57 13.77
C PHE A 177 -3.89 8.87 13.78
N PRO A 178 -3.47 10.11 14.12
CA PRO A 178 -2.05 10.42 14.24
C PRO A 178 -1.43 9.60 15.38
N CYS A 179 -0.41 8.79 15.10
CA CYS A 179 0.22 7.95 16.12
C CYS A 179 1.68 7.61 15.81
N ASN A 180 2.54 7.72 16.82
CA ASN A 180 3.96 7.41 16.70
C ASN A 180 4.41 6.29 17.67
N ARG A 181 3.58 5.26 17.85
CA ARG A 181 3.85 4.14 18.78
C ARG A 181 3.64 2.79 18.10
N GLY A 182 4.35 1.78 18.59
CA GLY A 182 4.22 0.40 18.10
C GLY A 182 4.48 0.29 16.59
N TRP A 183 3.65 -0.50 15.91
CA TRP A 183 3.74 -0.77 14.47
C TRP A 183 3.24 0.38 13.58
N ARG A 184 2.73 1.48 14.16
CA ARG A 184 2.13 2.58 13.39
C ARG A 184 3.15 3.25 12.48
N GLN A 185 2.69 3.67 11.30
CA GLN A 185 3.57 3.97 10.17
C GLN A 185 3.69 5.47 9.85
N ASP A 186 3.13 6.36 10.69
CA ASP A 186 3.19 7.81 10.51
C ASP A 186 4.61 8.34 10.24
N VAL A 187 5.61 7.79 10.93
CA VAL A 187 7.02 8.18 10.76
C VAL A 187 7.55 7.85 9.35
N MET A 188 7.11 6.73 8.77
CA MET A 188 7.48 6.32 7.41
C MET A 188 6.81 7.23 6.38
N ALA A 189 5.52 7.51 6.56
CA ALA A 189 4.80 8.46 5.70
C ALA A 189 5.42 9.86 5.77
N ALA A 190 5.77 10.33 6.97
CA ALA A 190 6.43 11.62 7.16
C ALA A 190 7.77 11.70 6.40
N ALA A 191 8.59 10.65 6.49
CA ALA A 191 9.86 10.58 5.78
C ALA A 191 9.67 10.60 4.26
N LEU A 192 8.81 9.72 3.72
CA LEU A 192 8.57 9.61 2.28
C LEU A 192 7.96 10.88 1.68
N LEU A 193 7.05 11.54 2.41
CA LEU A 193 6.42 12.79 1.97
C LEU A 193 7.28 14.04 2.18
N GLY A 194 8.54 13.89 2.63
CA GLY A 194 9.46 15.02 2.80
C GLY A 194 9.15 15.90 4.01
N LYS A 195 8.38 15.40 4.99
CA LYS A 195 8.12 16.08 6.26
C LYS A 195 9.28 15.86 7.23
N THR A 196 10.48 16.26 6.82
CA THR A 196 11.76 15.94 7.48
C THR A 196 11.74 16.26 8.98
N HIS A 197 11.25 17.44 9.38
CA HIS A 197 11.18 17.80 10.79
C HIS A 197 10.28 16.84 11.59
N ALA A 198 9.09 16.52 11.07
CA ALA A 198 8.17 15.59 11.71
C ALA A 198 8.75 14.18 11.79
N ALA A 199 9.44 13.71 10.74
CA ALA A 199 10.11 12.42 10.73
C ALA A 199 11.21 12.34 11.81
N VAL A 200 12.09 13.34 11.88
CA VAL A 200 13.16 13.43 12.89
C VAL A 200 12.59 13.41 14.31
N GLN A 201 11.59 14.24 14.59
CA GLN A 201 10.97 14.28 15.91
C GLN A 201 10.35 12.93 16.28
N GLN A 202 9.67 12.28 15.34
CA GLN A 202 9.04 10.99 15.57
C GLN A 202 10.06 9.87 15.84
N VAL A 203 11.17 9.82 15.09
CA VAL A 203 12.25 8.86 15.34
C VAL A 203 12.86 9.07 16.72
N LEU A 204 13.20 10.32 17.07
CA LEU A 204 13.77 10.65 18.38
C LEU A 204 12.83 10.29 19.54
N GLN A 205 11.53 10.53 19.37
CA GLN A 205 10.52 10.15 20.37
C GLN A 205 10.48 8.64 20.58
N ARG A 206 10.50 7.83 19.51
CA ARG A 206 10.53 6.36 19.61
C ARG A 206 11.81 5.87 20.27
N ALA A 207 12.96 6.41 19.88
CA ALA A 207 14.25 6.04 20.46
C ALA A 207 14.36 6.35 21.97
N ARG A 208 13.61 7.35 22.46
CA ARG A 208 13.53 7.70 23.87
C ARG A 208 12.43 6.96 24.65
N THR A 209 11.61 6.17 23.98
CA THR A 209 10.51 5.45 24.64
C THR A 209 11.09 4.30 25.48
N PRO A 210 10.80 4.25 26.80
CA PRO A 210 11.27 3.16 27.64
C PRO A 210 10.77 1.80 27.14
N PRO A 211 11.52 0.70 27.35
CA PRO A 211 11.06 -0.63 27.00
C PRO A 211 9.76 -0.97 27.74
N PRO A 212 8.83 -1.70 27.09
CA PRO A 212 7.62 -2.14 27.75
C PRO A 212 7.94 -3.01 28.99
N LYS A 213 7.32 -2.68 30.13
CA LYS A 213 7.50 -3.46 31.36
C LYS A 213 7.05 -4.91 31.11
N GLY A 214 7.90 -5.87 31.48
CA GLY A 214 7.62 -7.30 31.34
C GLY A 214 8.01 -7.91 29.98
N TRP A 215 8.46 -7.11 29.01
CA TRP A 215 8.92 -7.60 27.71
C TRP A 215 10.41 -7.31 27.57
N ARG A 216 11.24 -8.34 27.78
CA ARG A 216 12.66 -8.32 27.43
C ARG A 216 12.89 -9.36 26.34
N PHE A 217 13.28 -8.93 25.15
CA PHE A 217 13.99 -9.81 24.24
C PHE A 217 15.37 -10.02 24.83
N VAL A 218 15.55 -11.12 25.57
CA VAL A 218 16.85 -11.52 26.11
C VAL A 218 17.75 -11.82 24.90
N GLY A 219 18.64 -10.89 24.54
CA GLY A 219 19.52 -11.07 23.38
C GLY A 219 20.08 -9.80 22.74
N PHE A 220 19.52 -8.61 23.02
CA PHE A 220 19.94 -7.37 22.34
C PHE A 220 20.67 -6.33 23.20
N MET A 221 21.00 -6.62 24.47
CA MET A 221 22.04 -5.93 25.26
C MET A 221 22.31 -6.72 26.56
N PRO A 222 23.56 -6.80 27.06
CA PRO A 222 23.83 -7.38 28.37
C PRO A 222 23.17 -6.54 29.45
N ALA A 223 22.47 -7.20 30.37
CA ALA A 223 21.90 -6.58 31.54
C ALA A 223 23.03 -6.14 32.49
N PHE A 224 23.04 -4.86 32.85
CA PHE A 224 23.72 -4.36 34.04
C PHE A 224 22.68 -4.12 35.13
#